data_AF-A0A3D0PFJ4-F1
#
_entry.id   AF-A0A3D0PFJ4-F1
#
_cell.length_a   1.000
_cell.length_b   1.000
_cell.length_c   1.000
_cell.angle_alpha   90.00
_cell.angle_beta   90.00
_cell.angle_gamma   90.00
#
_symmetry.space_group_name_H-M   'P 1'
#
loop_
_entity.id
_entity.type
_entity.pdbx_description
1 polymer ?
#
loop_
_entity_poly.entity_id
_entity_poly.type
_entity_poly.pdbx_seq_one_letter_code
_entity_poly.pdbx_strand_id
1 'polypeptide(L)'
;APQIAGPGFINITLKPSVLAAEVRQRIGDPRLGVAAVEQAAAPVIVDFSSPNIAKEMHVGHLRSTIIGDCLARVLEFRGHQVLRLNHVGDWGTQFGMLITHLKQVAPEALNTADAIDLGDLVAFYREAKKRFDDDEAFQTTSREEVVKLQGGDATSLKAWGLLCDQSRREFQKIYDRLDIRLNERGESFYNPQLAAVVDDLRSSGLLVTDEGAGCVFLEGVVGKEGKPLPLIVQKSDGGFNYATTDLAAIRYRLGSAGDGAGRVIYVTDAGQASHFAGVFQVAKRAGWVPAAASLEHVP
;
A
#
# COMPACT_ATOMS: atom_id res chain seq x y z
N ALA A 1 9.81 -27.53 -43.28
CA ALA A 1 9.08 -26.27 -43.56
C ALA A 1 7.91 -26.17 -42.57
N PRO A 2 7.37 -24.98 -42.28
CA PRO A 2 6.13 -24.85 -41.53
C PRO A 2 5.03 -25.73 -42.17
N GLN A 3 4.15 -26.30 -41.34
CA GLN A 3 3.10 -27.21 -41.78
C GLN A 3 1.73 -26.60 -41.52
N ILE A 4 0.83 -26.68 -42.49
CA ILE A 4 -0.57 -26.31 -42.27
C ILE A 4 -1.26 -27.46 -41.54
N ALA A 5 -2.00 -27.14 -40.48
CA ALA A 5 -2.78 -28.10 -39.71
C ALA A 5 -4.25 -27.66 -39.62
N GLY A 6 -5.16 -28.60 -39.90
CA GLY A 6 -6.60 -28.37 -39.79
C GLY A 6 -7.07 -27.16 -40.63
N PRO A 7 -8.01 -26.34 -40.11
CA PRO A 7 -8.69 -25.30 -40.88
C PRO A 7 -7.86 -24.03 -41.11
N GLY A 8 -6.58 -24.00 -40.72
CA GLY A 8 -5.73 -22.81 -40.91
C GLY A 8 -4.62 -22.59 -39.89
N PHE A 9 -4.29 -23.57 -39.05
CA PHE A 9 -3.13 -23.46 -38.16
C PHE A 9 -1.83 -23.63 -38.93
N ILE A 10 -0.77 -22.94 -38.50
CA ILE A 10 0.58 -23.11 -39.02
C ILE A 10 1.47 -23.62 -37.89
N ASN A 11 1.87 -24.88 -37.97
CA ASN A 11 2.81 -25.50 -37.05
C ASN A 11 4.24 -25.19 -37.48
N ILE A 12 5.04 -24.64 -36.56
CA ILE A 12 6.45 -24.29 -36.77
C ILE A 12 7.31 -25.19 -35.87
N THR A 13 8.12 -26.05 -36.48
CA THR A 13 9.13 -26.84 -35.76
C THR A 13 10.48 -26.13 -35.85
N LEU A 14 11.07 -25.81 -34.69
CA LEU A 14 12.41 -25.25 -34.61
C LEU A 14 13.46 -26.29 -35.01
N LYS A 15 14.44 -25.89 -35.84
CA LYS A 15 15.54 -26.79 -36.22
C LYS A 15 16.45 -27.02 -35.01
N PRO A 16 16.94 -28.25 -34.77
CA PRO A 16 17.89 -28.52 -33.68
C PRO A 16 19.14 -27.64 -33.71
N SER A 17 19.63 -27.29 -34.91
CA SER A 17 20.78 -26.40 -35.08
C SER A 17 20.54 -24.98 -34.57
N VAL A 18 19.30 -24.48 -34.64
CA VAL A 18 18.91 -23.16 -34.10
C VAL A 18 18.94 -23.22 -32.58
N LEU A 19 18.30 -24.22 -31.97
CA LEU A 19 18.32 -24.39 -30.51
C LEU A 19 19.75 -24.53 -29.97
N ALA A 20 20.58 -25.33 -30.63
CA ALA A 20 21.98 -25.51 -30.25
C ALA A 20 22.78 -24.19 -30.36
N ALA A 21 22.49 -23.35 -31.36
CA ALA A 21 23.11 -22.03 -31.49
C ALA A 21 22.67 -21.08 -30.36
N GLU A 22 21.37 -21.04 -30.04
CA GLU A 22 20.82 -20.21 -28.96
C GLU A 22 21.42 -20.58 -27.59
N VAL A 23 21.59 -21.87 -27.31
CA VAL A 23 22.25 -22.35 -26.08
C VAL A 23 23.72 -21.92 -26.05
N ARG A 24 24.47 -22.14 -27.14
CA ARG A 24 25.88 -21.74 -27.22
C ARG A 24 26.08 -20.23 -27.06
N GLN A 25 25.14 -19.41 -27.54
CA GLN A 25 25.23 -17.96 -27.40
C GLN A 25 24.98 -17.48 -25.96
N ARG A 26 24.19 -18.23 -25.18
CA ARG A 26 23.77 -17.84 -23.82
C ARG A 26 24.57 -18.49 -22.72
N ILE A 27 25.21 -19.62 -23.00
CA ILE A 27 26.03 -20.31 -22.01
C ILE A 27 27.22 -19.42 -21.63
N GLY A 28 27.35 -19.11 -20.34
CA GLY A 28 28.35 -18.17 -19.83
C GLY A 28 27.89 -16.71 -19.76
N ASP A 29 26.74 -16.34 -20.33
CA ASP A 29 26.10 -15.05 -20.04
C ASP A 29 25.39 -15.16 -18.66
N PRO A 30 25.74 -14.32 -17.67
CA PRO A 30 25.07 -14.30 -16.37
C PRO A 30 23.56 -14.09 -16.43
N ARG A 31 23.06 -13.52 -17.53
CA ARG A 31 21.64 -13.23 -17.76
C ARG A 31 20.99 -14.22 -18.73
N LEU A 32 21.73 -15.21 -19.22
CA LEU A 32 21.26 -16.22 -20.17
C LEU A 32 20.54 -15.61 -21.39
N GLY A 33 21.04 -14.49 -21.92
CA GLY A 33 20.46 -13.78 -23.06
C GLY A 33 19.18 -13.01 -22.76
N VAL A 34 18.79 -12.83 -21.49
CA VAL A 34 17.62 -12.03 -21.12
C VAL A 34 17.96 -10.53 -21.17
N ALA A 35 17.29 -9.84 -22.08
CA ALA A 35 17.80 -8.64 -22.74
C ALA A 35 17.82 -7.30 -21.98
N ALA A 36 17.82 -7.14 -20.66
CA ALA A 36 17.67 -5.83 -19.96
C ALA A 36 16.58 -4.85 -20.51
N VAL A 37 16.35 -3.71 -19.84
CA VAL A 37 15.56 -2.59 -20.40
C VAL A 37 16.49 -1.42 -20.63
N GLU A 38 16.04 -0.45 -21.43
CA GLU A 38 16.80 0.76 -21.69
C GLU A 38 17.04 1.56 -20.41
N GLN A 39 18.25 2.12 -20.24
CA GLN A 39 18.71 2.76 -19.00
C GLN A 39 17.94 4.05 -18.61
N ALA A 40 17.07 4.56 -19.48
CA ALA A 40 16.30 5.79 -19.26
C ALA A 40 14.83 5.54 -18.85
N ALA A 41 14.43 4.29 -18.59
CA ALA A 41 13.07 3.99 -18.20
C ALA A 41 12.74 4.56 -16.81
N ALA A 42 11.56 5.17 -16.68
CA ALA A 42 11.04 5.61 -15.38
C ALA A 42 10.94 4.42 -14.40
N PRO A 43 11.10 4.66 -13.08
CA PRO A 43 11.10 3.59 -12.10
C PRO A 43 9.73 2.89 -12.04
N VAL A 44 9.77 1.63 -11.61
CA VAL A 44 8.57 0.82 -11.34
C VAL A 44 8.41 0.69 -9.84
N ILE A 45 7.23 0.99 -9.33
CA ILE A 45 6.88 0.75 -7.93
C ILE A 45 6.11 -0.55 -7.82
N VAL A 46 6.49 -1.39 -6.86
CA VAL A 46 5.72 -2.56 -6.45
C VAL A 46 5.35 -2.35 -4.99
N ASP A 47 4.06 -2.15 -4.73
CA ASP A 47 3.47 -2.02 -3.39
C ASP A 47 2.93 -3.39 -2.95
N PHE A 48 3.51 -3.94 -1.89
CA PHE A 48 3.19 -5.29 -1.42
C PHE A 48 3.51 -5.48 0.07
N SER A 49 3.05 -6.61 0.60
CA SER A 49 3.05 -6.96 2.03
C SER A 49 2.05 -6.17 2.86
N SER A 50 2.30 -4.87 3.03
CA SER A 50 1.41 -3.85 3.61
C SER A 50 0.57 -4.32 4.81
N PRO A 51 1.17 -4.92 5.86
CA PRO A 51 0.44 -5.33 7.06
C PRO A 51 -0.02 -4.13 7.88
N ASN A 52 -1.05 -4.36 8.70
CA ASN A 52 -1.51 -3.39 9.68
C ASN A 52 -0.67 -3.48 10.96
N ILE A 53 -0.19 -2.35 11.46
CA ILE A 53 0.54 -2.26 12.73
C ILE A 53 -0.39 -2.71 13.87
N ALA A 54 0.20 -3.33 14.90
CA ALA A 54 -0.50 -3.90 16.06
C ALA A 54 -1.54 -4.99 15.72
N LYS A 55 -1.46 -5.59 14.52
CA LYS A 55 -2.18 -6.81 14.16
C LYS A 55 -1.19 -7.87 13.66
N GLU A 56 -1.57 -9.13 13.81
CA GLU A 56 -0.77 -10.24 13.29
C GLU A 56 -0.75 -10.24 11.76
N MET A 57 0.42 -10.49 11.19
CA MET A 57 0.55 -10.71 9.75
C MET A 57 -0.11 -12.04 9.37
N HIS A 58 -1.34 -11.98 8.87
CA HIS A 58 -2.06 -13.18 8.41
C HIS A 58 -1.69 -13.63 6.98
N VAL A 59 -2.18 -14.81 6.58
CA VAL A 59 -1.92 -15.45 5.28
C VAL A 59 -2.18 -14.56 4.06
N GLY A 60 -3.18 -13.67 4.13
CA GLY A 60 -3.43 -12.66 3.09
C GLY A 60 -2.21 -11.77 2.81
N HIS A 61 -1.58 -11.20 3.84
CA HIS A 61 -0.37 -10.41 3.69
C HIS A 61 0.80 -11.26 3.18
N LEU A 62 0.91 -12.52 3.60
CA LEU A 62 1.97 -13.42 3.14
C LEU A 62 1.89 -13.70 1.63
N ARG A 63 0.67 -13.87 1.09
CA ARG A 63 0.47 -14.01 -0.36
C ARG A 63 0.95 -12.79 -1.13
N SER A 64 0.51 -11.60 -0.73
CA SER A 64 0.98 -10.32 -1.30
C SER A 64 2.50 -10.21 -1.19
N THR A 65 3.04 -10.56 -0.03
CA THR A 65 4.48 -10.53 0.28
C THR A 65 5.32 -11.33 -0.73
N ILE A 66 4.94 -12.58 -0.97
CA ILE A 66 5.68 -13.48 -1.88
C ILE A 66 5.48 -13.07 -3.35
N ILE A 67 4.24 -12.75 -3.75
CA ILE A 67 3.93 -12.38 -5.14
C ILE A 67 4.61 -11.07 -5.51
N GLY A 68 4.54 -10.06 -4.65
CA GLY A 68 5.17 -8.76 -4.86
C GLY A 68 6.68 -8.83 -4.95
N ASP A 69 7.34 -9.57 -4.04
CA ASP A 69 8.80 -9.75 -4.11
C ASP A 69 9.21 -10.52 -5.39
N CYS A 70 8.45 -11.52 -5.82
CA CYS A 70 8.68 -12.22 -7.09
C CYS A 70 8.58 -11.27 -8.29
N LEU A 71 7.53 -10.44 -8.36
CA LEU A 71 7.37 -9.43 -9.41
C LEU A 71 8.53 -8.43 -9.40
N ALA A 72 8.90 -7.93 -8.23
CA ALA A 72 10.03 -7.00 -8.08
C ALA A 72 11.34 -7.63 -8.58
N ARG A 73 11.66 -8.86 -8.18
CA ARG A 73 12.86 -9.58 -8.63
C ARG A 73 12.88 -9.81 -10.14
N VAL A 74 11.75 -10.15 -10.75
CA VAL A 74 11.65 -10.33 -12.21
C VAL A 74 11.88 -9.00 -12.93
N LEU A 75 11.29 -7.91 -12.44
CA LEU A 75 11.45 -6.57 -13.02
C LEU A 75 12.90 -6.07 -12.88
N GLU A 76 13.52 -6.26 -11.72
CA GLU A 76 14.94 -5.95 -11.49
C GLU A 76 15.85 -6.81 -12.37
N PHE A 77 15.56 -8.10 -12.50
CA PHE A 77 16.29 -8.97 -13.41
C PHE A 77 16.12 -8.51 -14.86
N ARG A 78 14.96 -7.98 -15.25
CA ARG A 78 14.75 -7.31 -16.55
C ARG A 78 15.44 -5.96 -16.65
N GLY A 79 16.06 -5.43 -15.59
CA GLY A 79 16.86 -4.20 -15.59
C GLY A 79 16.09 -2.94 -15.21
N HIS A 80 14.83 -3.06 -14.75
CA HIS A 80 14.09 -1.90 -14.27
C HIS A 80 14.65 -1.41 -12.93
N GLN A 81 14.65 -0.10 -12.71
CA GLN A 81 14.76 0.44 -11.36
C GLN A 81 13.45 0.17 -10.62
N VAL A 82 13.50 -0.67 -9.59
CA VAL A 82 12.31 -1.05 -8.82
C VAL A 82 12.36 -0.45 -7.42
N LEU A 83 11.29 0.26 -7.05
CA LEU A 83 11.05 0.69 -5.69
C LEU A 83 10.01 -0.24 -5.05
N ARG A 84 10.48 -1.05 -4.11
CA ARG A 84 9.68 -1.99 -3.33
C ARG A 84 9.10 -1.25 -2.14
N LEU A 85 7.79 -1.01 -2.13
CA LEU A 85 7.10 -0.28 -1.06
C LEU A 85 6.28 -1.22 -0.19
N ASN A 86 6.37 -1.01 1.11
CA ASN A 86 5.53 -1.64 2.12
C ASN A 86 4.63 -0.56 2.73
N HIS A 87 3.38 -0.51 2.28
CA HIS A 87 2.39 0.49 2.65
C HIS A 87 1.66 0.10 3.92
N VAL A 88 2.40 0.05 5.03
CA VAL A 88 1.88 -0.40 6.33
C VAL A 88 0.73 0.47 6.83
N GLY A 89 -0.28 -0.17 7.42
CA GLY A 89 -1.37 0.49 8.13
C GLY A 89 -0.91 0.99 9.50
N ASP A 90 -0.15 2.09 9.51
CA ASP A 90 0.47 2.69 10.69
C ASP A 90 -0.25 3.96 11.18
N TRP A 91 -1.42 4.26 10.64
CA TRP A 91 -2.23 5.39 11.07
C TRP A 91 -3.71 5.01 11.19
N GLY A 92 -4.44 5.64 12.11
CA GLY A 92 -5.88 5.39 12.27
C GLY A 92 -6.38 5.48 13.72
N THR A 93 -7.70 5.44 13.88
CA THR A 93 -8.38 5.61 15.17
C THR A 93 -8.08 4.49 16.17
N GLN A 94 -7.70 3.31 15.69
CA GLN A 94 -7.28 2.18 16.53
C GLN A 94 -6.06 2.50 17.40
N PHE A 95 -5.20 3.45 17.00
CA PHE A 95 -4.06 3.84 17.82
C PHE A 95 -4.46 4.57 19.11
N GLY A 96 -5.63 5.22 19.15
CA GLY A 96 -6.10 5.88 20.36
C GLY A 96 -6.24 4.93 21.55
N MET A 97 -6.84 3.76 21.32
CA MET A 97 -6.96 2.74 22.37
C MET A 97 -5.61 2.11 22.73
N LEU A 98 -4.74 1.87 21.74
CA LEU A 98 -3.43 1.24 21.98
C LEU A 98 -2.50 2.16 22.78
N ILE A 99 -2.47 3.45 22.43
CA ILE A 99 -1.67 4.45 23.14
C ILE A 99 -2.23 4.67 24.56
N THR A 100 -3.57 4.76 24.70
CA THR A 100 -4.21 4.88 26.01
C THR A 100 -3.88 3.67 26.89
N HIS A 101 -3.95 2.47 26.32
CA HIS A 101 -3.58 1.25 27.02
C HIS A 101 -2.11 1.29 27.45
N LEU A 102 -1.19 1.62 26.53
CA LEU A 102 0.25 1.70 26.79
C LEU A 102 0.56 2.65 27.94
N LYS A 103 -0.02 3.85 27.92
CA LYS A 103 0.13 4.88 28.95
C LYS A 103 -0.31 4.40 30.35
N GLN A 104 -1.23 3.44 30.43
CA GLN A 104 -1.77 2.96 31.70
C GLN A 104 -1.09 1.70 32.22
N VAL A 105 -0.69 0.78 31.34
CA VAL A 105 -0.13 -0.52 31.75
C VAL A 105 1.40 -0.54 31.76
N ALA A 106 2.03 0.33 30.98
CA ALA A 106 3.49 0.44 30.90
C ALA A 106 3.92 1.92 30.73
N PRO A 107 3.55 2.83 31.64
CA PRO A 107 3.91 4.25 31.57
C PRO A 107 5.44 4.48 31.51
N GLU A 108 6.22 3.58 32.11
CA GLU A 108 7.69 3.61 32.09
C GLU A 108 8.28 3.49 30.68
N ALA A 109 7.56 2.86 29.74
CA ALA A 109 7.98 2.77 28.33
C ALA A 109 8.17 4.13 27.67
N LEU A 110 7.48 5.16 28.18
CA LEU A 110 7.59 6.52 27.67
C LEU A 110 8.80 7.27 28.23
N ASN A 111 9.47 6.74 29.24
CA ASN A 111 10.62 7.38 29.89
C ASN A 111 11.96 6.73 29.54
N THR A 112 11.96 5.47 29.10
CA THR A 112 13.15 4.81 28.56
C THR A 112 13.43 5.25 27.13
N ALA A 113 14.73 5.37 26.80
CA ALA A 113 15.20 5.67 25.45
C ALA A 113 15.17 4.43 24.53
N ASP A 114 15.24 3.25 25.12
CA ASP A 114 15.25 1.98 24.39
C ASP A 114 13.83 1.46 24.13
N ALA A 115 13.68 0.80 22.99
CA ALA A 115 12.45 0.18 22.57
C ALA A 115 12.11 -0.99 23.51
N ILE A 116 11.28 -0.72 24.53
CA ILE A 116 10.72 -1.74 25.42
C ILE A 116 10.18 -2.87 24.55
N ASP A 117 10.55 -4.11 24.89
CA ASP A 117 9.87 -5.27 24.34
C ASP A 117 8.46 -5.28 24.93
N LEU A 118 7.50 -4.75 24.16
CA LEU A 118 6.09 -4.76 24.52
C LEU A 118 5.51 -6.20 24.49
N GLY A 119 6.35 -7.20 24.22
CA GLY A 119 5.98 -8.60 24.14
C GLY A 119 5.07 -8.84 22.95
N ASP A 120 4.03 -9.65 23.18
CA ASP A 120 3.04 -9.99 22.18
C ASP A 120 2.06 -8.83 21.95
N LEU A 121 2.32 -8.05 20.90
CA LEU A 121 1.42 -6.97 20.46
C LEU A 121 0.00 -7.45 20.12
N VAL A 122 -0.18 -8.72 19.75
CA VAL A 122 -1.51 -9.27 19.46
C VAL A 122 -2.30 -9.41 20.75
N ALA A 123 -1.66 -9.91 21.82
CA ALA A 123 -2.26 -9.93 23.15
C ALA A 123 -2.57 -8.51 23.64
N PHE A 124 -1.61 -7.59 23.50
CA PHE A 124 -1.77 -6.18 23.85
C PHE A 124 -2.97 -5.52 23.13
N TYR A 125 -3.12 -5.76 21.82
CA TYR A 125 -4.27 -5.27 21.05
C TYR A 125 -5.59 -5.87 21.56
N ARG A 126 -5.64 -7.17 21.84
CA ARG A 126 -6.85 -7.84 22.33
C ARG A 126 -7.28 -7.29 23.69
N GLU A 127 -6.34 -7.03 24.59
CA GLU A 127 -6.60 -6.43 25.89
C GLU A 127 -7.10 -4.99 25.76
N ALA A 128 -6.42 -4.16 24.97
CA ALA A 128 -6.87 -2.79 24.70
C ALA A 128 -8.27 -2.77 24.08
N LYS A 129 -8.56 -3.68 23.14
CA LYS A 129 -9.86 -3.79 22.49
C LYS A 129 -10.96 -4.20 23.48
N LYS A 130 -10.70 -5.20 24.33
CA LYS A 130 -11.64 -5.60 25.38
C LYS A 130 -11.97 -4.44 26.30
N ARG A 131 -10.97 -3.67 26.74
CA ARG A 131 -11.18 -2.48 27.58
C ARG A 131 -11.98 -1.40 26.84
N PHE A 132 -11.73 -1.19 25.55
CA PHE A 132 -12.50 -0.25 24.74
C PHE A 132 -13.98 -0.60 24.61
N ASP A 133 -14.30 -1.90 24.61
CA ASP A 133 -15.68 -2.40 24.50
C ASP A 133 -16.40 -2.42 25.87
N ASP A 134 -15.67 -2.68 26.97
CA ASP A 134 -16.25 -2.88 28.30
C ASP A 134 -16.19 -1.63 29.22
N ASP A 135 -15.35 -0.63 28.94
CA ASP A 135 -15.09 0.53 29.80
C ASP A 135 -15.31 1.87 29.06
N GLU A 136 -16.41 2.56 29.40
CA GLU A 136 -16.79 3.86 28.80
C GLU A 136 -15.76 4.98 29.07
N ALA A 137 -15.10 4.97 30.23
CA ALA A 137 -14.09 5.97 30.56
C ALA A 137 -12.82 5.74 29.73
N PHE A 138 -12.43 4.48 29.55
CA PHE A 138 -11.33 4.11 28.64
C PHE A 138 -11.66 4.44 27.19
N GLN A 139 -12.89 4.19 26.74
CA GLN A 139 -13.35 4.56 25.40
C GLN A 139 -13.26 6.08 25.15
N THR A 140 -13.71 6.89 26.11
CA THR A 140 -13.66 8.35 26.03
C THR A 140 -12.22 8.83 25.95
N THR A 141 -11.35 8.36 26.86
CA THR A 141 -9.92 8.67 26.87
C THR A 141 -9.25 8.28 25.55
N SER A 142 -9.61 7.11 25.00
CA SER A 142 -9.08 6.62 23.73
C SER A 142 -9.44 7.52 22.55
N ARG A 143 -10.66 8.08 22.52
CA ARG A 143 -11.07 9.04 21.48
C ARG A 143 -10.31 10.36 21.59
N GLU A 144 -10.13 10.87 22.81
CA GLU A 144 -9.31 12.06 23.04
C GLU A 144 -7.84 11.83 22.64
N GLU A 145 -7.33 10.63 22.86
CA GLU A 145 -5.97 10.24 22.50
C GLU A 145 -5.76 10.22 20.98
N VAL A 146 -6.77 9.87 20.18
CA VAL A 146 -6.71 10.03 18.71
C VAL A 146 -6.52 11.50 18.34
N VAL A 147 -7.26 12.40 18.98
CA VAL A 147 -7.16 13.84 18.69
C VAL A 147 -5.77 14.37 19.07
N LYS A 148 -5.22 13.95 20.21
CA LYS A 148 -3.85 14.29 20.62
C LYS A 148 -2.81 13.80 19.63
N LEU A 149 -2.91 12.54 19.19
CA LEU A 149 -2.01 11.96 18.20
C LEU A 149 -2.05 12.73 16.87
N GLN A 150 -3.26 13.02 16.37
CA GLN A 150 -3.45 13.79 15.13
C GLN A 150 -3.00 15.25 15.25
N GLY A 151 -3.13 15.82 16.45
CA GLY A 151 -2.64 17.16 16.79
C GLY A 151 -1.13 17.25 17.01
N GLY A 152 -0.41 16.12 16.93
CA GLY A 152 1.05 16.09 17.07
C GLY A 152 1.55 16.17 18.52
N ASP A 153 0.74 15.75 19.50
CA ASP A 153 1.20 15.66 20.89
C ASP A 153 2.45 14.78 21.00
N ALA A 154 3.52 15.31 21.59
CA ALA A 154 4.82 14.65 21.64
C ALA A 154 4.77 13.31 22.40
N THR A 155 3.95 13.20 23.44
CA THR A 155 3.83 11.97 24.24
C THR A 155 3.06 10.92 23.46
N SER A 156 1.96 11.30 22.80
CA SER A 156 1.18 10.44 21.92
C SER A 156 1.99 9.94 20.73
N LEU A 157 2.77 10.81 20.08
CA LEU A 157 3.67 10.44 18.98
C LEU A 157 4.78 9.49 19.44
N LYS A 158 5.35 9.71 20.63
CA LYS A 158 6.34 8.78 21.21
C LYS A 158 5.73 7.40 21.44
N ALA A 159 4.54 7.34 22.04
CA ALA A 159 3.82 6.09 22.27
C ALA A 159 3.48 5.36 20.96
N TRP A 160 3.02 6.10 19.95
CA TRP A 160 2.77 5.59 18.60
C TRP A 160 4.03 4.98 17.98
N GLY A 161 5.15 5.69 18.03
CA GLY A 161 6.44 5.21 17.51
C GLY A 161 6.87 3.89 18.13
N LEU A 162 6.75 3.74 19.45
CA LEU A 162 7.06 2.49 20.15
C LEU A 162 6.20 1.30 19.66
N LEU A 163 4.90 1.52 19.46
CA LEU A 163 3.97 0.50 18.95
C LEU A 163 4.31 0.10 17.51
N CYS A 164 4.64 1.07 16.67
CA CYS A 164 5.09 0.84 15.30
C CYS A 164 6.40 0.06 15.29
N ASP A 165 7.41 0.47 16.06
CA ASP A 165 8.72 -0.17 16.10
C ASP A 165 8.67 -1.61 16.61
N GLN A 166 7.82 -1.90 17.60
CA GLN A 166 7.59 -3.27 18.02
C GLN A 166 6.98 -4.11 16.89
N SER A 167 5.98 -3.59 16.16
CA SER A 167 5.39 -4.33 15.03
C SER A 167 6.40 -4.55 13.91
N ARG A 168 7.22 -3.54 13.60
CA ARG A 168 8.31 -3.62 12.62
C ARG A 168 9.31 -4.71 12.96
N ARG A 169 9.72 -4.81 14.23
CA ARG A 169 10.63 -5.88 14.71
C ARG A 169 10.04 -7.27 14.46
N GLU A 170 8.75 -7.47 14.70
CA GLU A 170 8.09 -8.76 14.44
C GLU A 170 7.95 -9.06 12.94
N PHE A 171 7.56 -8.07 12.13
CA PHE A 171 7.48 -8.24 10.67
C PHE A 171 8.85 -8.54 10.06
N GLN A 172 9.91 -7.89 10.54
CA GLN A 172 11.27 -8.09 10.02
C GLN A 172 11.75 -9.53 10.20
N LYS A 173 11.39 -10.21 11.30
CA LYS A 173 11.70 -11.65 11.48
C LYS A 173 11.13 -12.50 10.35
N ILE A 174 9.93 -12.16 9.85
CA ILE A 174 9.29 -12.87 8.74
C ILE A 174 10.01 -12.52 7.43
N TYR A 175 10.30 -11.25 7.19
CA TYR A 175 11.00 -10.80 5.98
C TYR A 175 12.40 -11.41 5.87
N ASP A 176 13.18 -11.45 6.95
CA ASP A 176 14.50 -12.05 6.99
C ASP A 176 14.45 -13.55 6.67
N ARG A 177 13.47 -14.26 7.25
CA ARG A 177 13.29 -15.70 7.00
C ARG A 177 12.91 -16.01 5.55
N LEU A 178 12.29 -15.07 4.86
CA LEU A 178 11.86 -15.21 3.46
C LEU A 178 12.85 -14.58 2.47
N ASP A 179 13.96 -13.99 2.93
CA ASP A 179 14.87 -13.16 2.12
C ASP A 179 14.14 -12.04 1.37
N ILE A 180 13.28 -11.30 2.06
CA ILE A 180 12.50 -10.22 1.47
C ILE A 180 13.10 -8.88 1.83
N ARG A 181 13.28 -8.03 0.81
CA ARG A 181 13.78 -6.67 0.96
C ARG A 181 12.72 -5.70 0.46
N LEU A 182 12.38 -4.72 1.27
CA LEU A 182 11.35 -3.73 1.00
C LEU A 182 11.64 -2.44 1.78
N ASN A 183 11.03 -1.34 1.34
CA ASN A 183 11.13 -0.05 2.00
C ASN A 183 9.77 0.30 2.59
N GLU A 184 9.72 0.48 3.91
CA GLU A 184 8.49 0.89 4.57
C GLU A 184 8.13 2.34 4.22
N ARG A 185 6.89 2.55 3.80
CA ARG A 185 6.27 3.87 3.65
C ARG A 185 4.78 3.75 3.94
N GLY A 186 4.47 3.80 5.24
CA GLY A 186 3.11 3.66 5.75
C GLY A 186 2.16 4.79 5.34
N GLU A 187 0.90 4.63 5.72
CA GLU A 187 -0.15 5.63 5.55
C GLU A 187 0.21 6.98 6.18
N SER A 188 0.87 6.96 7.34
CA SER A 188 1.25 8.15 8.10
C SER A 188 2.13 9.14 7.31
N PHE A 189 2.94 8.65 6.38
CA PHE A 189 3.79 9.46 5.50
C PHE A 189 2.98 10.47 4.67
N TYR A 190 1.75 10.13 4.31
CA TYR A 190 0.91 10.92 3.42
C TYR A 190 0.02 11.92 4.19
N ASN A 191 -0.01 11.88 5.53
CA ASN A 191 -0.84 12.78 6.36
C ASN A 191 -0.71 14.27 5.99
N PRO A 192 0.50 14.83 5.79
CA PRO A 192 0.64 16.25 5.42
C PRO A 192 0.04 16.60 4.06
N GLN A 193 -0.23 15.59 3.21
CA GLN A 193 -0.70 15.76 1.83
C GLN A 193 -2.21 15.57 1.69
N LEU A 194 -2.89 14.99 2.69
CA LEU A 194 -4.30 14.59 2.56
C LEU A 194 -5.24 15.79 2.33
N ALA A 195 -5.01 16.90 3.03
CA ALA A 195 -5.80 18.12 2.83
C ALA A 195 -5.66 18.66 1.40
N ALA A 196 -4.44 18.70 0.87
CA ALA A 196 -4.16 19.16 -0.48
C ALA A 196 -4.80 18.26 -1.56
N VAL A 197 -4.91 16.95 -1.31
CA VAL A 197 -5.64 16.03 -2.21
C VAL A 197 -7.11 16.42 -2.30
N VAL A 198 -7.77 16.68 -1.17
CA VAL A 198 -9.19 17.06 -1.15
C VAL A 198 -9.40 18.44 -1.79
N ASP A 199 -8.52 19.41 -1.49
CA ASP A 199 -8.60 20.75 -2.05
C ASP A 199 -8.40 20.78 -3.56
N ASP A 200 -7.50 19.93 -4.08
CA ASP A 200 -7.28 19.80 -5.52
C ASP A 200 -8.46 19.14 -6.23
N LEU A 201 -9.07 18.10 -5.65
CA LEU A 201 -10.30 17.50 -6.20
C LEU A 201 -11.46 18.49 -6.22
N ARG A 202 -11.54 19.37 -5.21
CA ARG A 202 -12.53 20.46 -5.18
C ARG A 202 -12.25 21.47 -6.27
N SER A 203 -11.00 21.88 -6.43
CA SER A 203 -10.58 22.86 -7.43
C SER A 203 -10.72 22.35 -8.86
N SER A 204 -10.60 21.04 -9.08
CA SER A 204 -10.84 20.38 -10.38
C SER A 204 -12.33 20.14 -10.67
N GLY A 205 -13.24 20.51 -9.76
CA GLY A 205 -14.68 20.30 -9.90
C GLY A 205 -15.13 18.84 -9.81
N LEU A 206 -14.28 17.93 -9.29
CA LEU A 206 -14.60 16.51 -9.15
C LEU A 206 -15.29 16.19 -7.82
N LEU A 207 -14.97 16.96 -6.78
CA LEU A 207 -15.50 16.75 -5.42
C LEU A 207 -16.90 17.34 -5.28
N VAL A 208 -17.83 16.53 -4.79
CA VAL A 208 -19.21 16.92 -4.47
C VAL A 208 -19.49 16.59 -3.00
N THR A 209 -20.23 17.46 -2.32
CA THR A 209 -20.74 17.16 -0.98
C THR A 209 -22.01 16.34 -1.08
N ASP A 210 -22.02 15.15 -0.49
CA ASP A 210 -23.16 14.22 -0.45
C ASP A 210 -23.32 13.72 0.99
N GLU A 211 -24.50 13.91 1.58
CA GLU A 211 -24.79 13.59 3.00
C GLU A 211 -23.76 14.16 4.00
N GLY A 212 -23.17 15.32 3.67
CA GLY A 212 -22.14 15.98 4.47
C GLY A 212 -20.72 15.43 4.25
N ALA A 213 -20.55 14.32 3.54
CA ALA A 213 -19.25 13.78 3.16
C ALA A 213 -18.77 14.37 1.82
N GLY A 214 -17.45 14.42 1.62
CA GLY A 214 -16.83 14.76 0.34
C GLY A 214 -16.65 13.52 -0.52
N CYS A 215 -17.30 13.49 -1.68
CA CYS A 215 -17.40 12.33 -2.56
C CYS A 215 -16.99 12.66 -3.99
N VAL A 216 -16.41 11.69 -4.69
CA VAL A 216 -16.25 11.73 -6.15
C VAL A 216 -17.06 10.58 -6.74
N PHE A 217 -18.05 10.90 -7.58
CA PHE A 217 -18.90 9.88 -8.21
C PHE A 217 -18.17 9.18 -9.35
N LEU A 218 -18.20 7.85 -9.32
CA LEU A 218 -17.50 7.00 -10.29
C LEU A 218 -18.29 6.87 -11.59
N GLU A 219 -17.61 7.02 -12.72
CA GLU A 219 -18.19 6.88 -14.06
C GLU A 219 -18.35 5.41 -14.43
N GLY A 220 -19.50 5.04 -14.99
CA GLY A 220 -19.77 3.67 -15.45
C GLY A 220 -19.98 2.62 -14.35
N VAL A 221 -19.98 3.04 -13.07
CA VAL A 221 -20.23 2.16 -11.92
C VAL A 221 -21.51 2.62 -11.23
N VAL A 222 -22.53 1.77 -11.24
CA VAL A 222 -23.83 2.04 -10.60
C VAL A 222 -23.96 1.28 -9.29
N GLY A 223 -24.45 1.97 -8.25
CA GLY A 223 -24.82 1.38 -6.97
C GLY A 223 -26.20 0.71 -7.01
N LYS A 224 -26.64 0.23 -5.84
CA LYS A 224 -27.91 -0.52 -5.68
C LYS A 224 -29.16 0.25 -6.13
N GLU A 225 -29.11 1.57 -6.18
CA GLU A 225 -30.22 2.45 -6.55
C GLU A 225 -30.11 3.01 -7.99
N GLY A 226 -29.20 2.48 -8.81
CA GLY A 226 -28.95 3.01 -10.16
C GLY A 226 -28.22 4.36 -10.20
N LYS A 227 -27.86 4.91 -9.04
CA LYS A 227 -27.02 6.10 -8.90
C LYS A 227 -25.54 5.75 -9.11
N PRO A 228 -24.71 6.64 -9.66
CA PRO A 228 -23.26 6.45 -9.68
C PRO A 228 -22.71 6.14 -8.29
N LEU A 229 -21.79 5.18 -8.18
CA LEU A 229 -21.20 4.81 -6.89
C LEU A 229 -20.25 5.93 -6.42
N PRO A 230 -20.39 6.46 -5.20
CA PRO A 230 -19.46 7.46 -4.69
C PRO A 230 -18.18 6.81 -4.14
N LEU A 231 -17.04 7.40 -4.46
CA LEU A 231 -15.82 7.24 -3.68
C LEU A 231 -15.76 8.36 -2.65
N ILE A 232 -16.00 8.02 -1.37
CA ILE A 232 -15.88 8.98 -0.27
C ILE A 232 -14.39 9.25 -0.04
N VAL A 233 -13.98 10.52 -0.11
CA VAL A 233 -12.59 10.97 0.13
C VAL A 233 -12.45 11.87 1.36
N GLN A 234 -13.58 12.28 1.96
CA GLN A 234 -13.61 12.97 3.24
C GLN A 234 -14.93 12.64 3.94
N LYS A 235 -14.88 12.23 5.21
CA LYS A 235 -16.07 11.95 6.02
C LYS A 235 -16.79 13.26 6.41
N SER A 236 -18.04 13.13 6.88
CA SER A 236 -18.84 14.27 7.36
C SER A 236 -18.28 14.98 8.59
N ASP A 237 -17.45 14.29 9.38
CA ASP A 237 -16.69 14.86 10.50
C ASP A 237 -15.39 15.56 10.06
N GLY A 238 -15.15 15.66 8.74
CA GLY A 238 -13.94 16.24 8.15
C GLY A 238 -12.75 15.28 8.10
N GLY A 239 -12.84 14.10 8.72
CA GLY A 239 -11.76 13.12 8.77
C GLY A 239 -11.51 12.45 7.42
N PHE A 240 -10.24 12.12 7.16
CA PHE A 240 -9.81 11.38 5.98
C PHE A 240 -10.01 9.87 6.14
N ASN A 241 -9.96 9.14 5.02
CA ASN A 241 -10.07 7.68 4.99
C ASN A 241 -9.02 7.06 4.05
N TYR A 242 -9.07 5.74 3.88
CA TYR A 242 -8.13 5.01 3.02
C TYR A 242 -8.11 5.53 1.57
N ALA A 243 -9.24 5.95 1.01
CA ALA A 243 -9.28 6.48 -0.35
C ALA A 243 -8.49 7.79 -0.46
N THR A 244 -8.54 8.67 0.54
CA THR A 244 -7.73 9.89 0.55
C THR A 244 -6.23 9.55 0.59
N THR A 245 -5.84 8.59 1.44
CA THR A 245 -4.46 8.14 1.57
C THR A 245 -3.94 7.52 0.28
N ASP A 246 -4.70 6.62 -0.36
CA ASP A 246 -4.31 6.00 -1.62
C ASP A 246 -4.22 7.00 -2.77
N LEU A 247 -5.10 8.01 -2.79
CA LEU A 247 -5.01 9.11 -3.76
C LEU A 247 -3.77 9.96 -3.55
N ALA A 248 -3.42 10.28 -2.29
CA ALA A 248 -2.17 10.94 -1.96
C ALA A 248 -0.95 10.09 -2.37
N ALA A 249 -1.01 8.78 -2.12
CA ALA A 249 0.04 7.84 -2.51
C ALA A 249 0.23 7.80 -4.02
N ILE A 250 -0.84 7.67 -4.81
CA ILE A 250 -0.75 7.70 -6.29
C ILE A 250 -0.13 9.00 -6.78
N ARG A 251 -0.61 10.15 -6.25
CA ARG A 251 -0.12 11.46 -6.64
C ARG A 251 1.37 11.62 -6.34
N TYR A 252 1.82 11.16 -5.18
CA TYR A 252 3.24 11.19 -4.80
C TYR A 252 4.08 10.23 -5.67
N ARG A 253 3.60 9.00 -5.87
CA ARG A 253 4.34 7.94 -6.57
C ARG A 253 4.53 8.24 -8.06
N LEU A 254 3.54 8.83 -8.71
CA LEU A 254 3.60 9.18 -10.13
C LEU A 254 4.11 10.62 -10.38
N GLY A 255 3.95 11.51 -9.39
CA GLY A 255 4.31 12.91 -9.52
C GLY A 255 5.82 13.11 -9.66
N SER A 256 6.22 14.07 -10.50
CA SER A 256 7.64 14.44 -10.70
C SER A 256 8.29 15.05 -9.46
N ALA A 257 7.50 15.59 -8.54
CA ALA A 257 7.95 16.07 -7.23
C ALA A 257 8.08 14.95 -6.18
N GLY A 258 7.61 13.74 -6.49
CA GLY A 258 7.73 12.55 -5.63
C GLY A 258 8.61 11.49 -6.29
N ASP A 259 8.11 10.26 -6.47
CA ASP A 259 8.93 9.16 -6.99
C ASP A 259 9.06 9.14 -8.53
N GLY A 260 8.21 9.88 -9.25
CA GLY A 260 8.26 9.97 -10.72
C GLY A 260 8.12 8.62 -11.44
N ALA A 261 7.40 7.66 -10.86
CA ALA A 261 7.28 6.31 -11.40
C ALA A 261 6.48 6.29 -12.71
N GLY A 262 6.92 5.44 -13.64
CA GLY A 262 6.19 5.17 -14.88
C GLY A 262 5.18 4.03 -14.73
N ARG A 263 5.26 3.26 -13.65
CA ARG A 263 4.37 2.12 -13.39
C ARG A 263 4.27 1.88 -11.90
N VAL A 264 3.06 1.70 -11.39
CA VAL A 264 2.80 1.32 -10.00
C VAL A 264 1.92 0.07 -9.99
N ILE A 265 2.43 -0.98 -9.34
CA ILE A 265 1.79 -2.27 -9.21
C ILE A 265 1.36 -2.44 -7.75
N TYR A 266 0.07 -2.56 -7.51
CA TYR A 266 -0.53 -2.76 -6.19
C TYR A 266 -0.86 -4.24 -6.03
N VAL A 267 -0.11 -4.94 -5.17
CA VAL A 267 -0.31 -6.36 -4.89
C VAL A 267 -1.12 -6.49 -3.60
N THR A 268 -2.44 -6.58 -3.73
CA THR A 268 -3.39 -6.57 -2.61
C THR A 268 -4.43 -7.66 -2.79
N ASP A 269 -5.31 -7.88 -1.80
CA ASP A 269 -6.34 -8.91 -1.90
C ASP A 269 -7.40 -8.56 -2.96
N ALA A 270 -7.93 -9.57 -3.66
CA ALA A 270 -9.01 -9.45 -4.63
C ALA A 270 -10.25 -8.67 -4.14
N GLY A 271 -10.55 -8.70 -2.84
CA GLY A 271 -11.64 -7.93 -2.23
C GLY A 271 -11.48 -6.42 -2.35
N GLN A 272 -10.26 -5.91 -2.60
CA GLN A 272 -9.99 -4.49 -2.79
C GLN A 272 -10.06 -4.02 -4.26
N ALA A 273 -10.40 -4.90 -5.20
CA ALA A 273 -10.43 -4.57 -6.62
C ALA A 273 -11.35 -3.39 -6.95
N SER A 274 -12.55 -3.33 -6.35
CA SER A 274 -13.48 -2.21 -6.56
C SER A 274 -12.96 -0.89 -6.00
N HIS A 275 -12.25 -0.94 -4.87
CA HIS A 275 -11.62 0.24 -4.26
C HIS A 275 -10.54 0.80 -5.18
N PHE A 276 -9.56 -0.02 -5.59
CA PHE A 276 -8.49 0.42 -6.49
C PHE A 276 -9.02 0.86 -7.85
N ALA A 277 -10.04 0.21 -8.40
CA ALA A 277 -10.68 0.66 -9.63
C ALA A 277 -11.25 2.08 -9.48
N GLY A 278 -11.92 2.37 -8.36
CA GLY A 278 -12.45 3.69 -8.04
C GLY A 278 -11.35 4.74 -7.86
N VAL A 279 -10.36 4.44 -7.02
CA VAL A 279 -9.21 5.33 -6.75
C VAL A 279 -8.44 5.63 -8.04
N PHE A 280 -8.17 4.63 -8.89
CA PHE A 280 -7.47 4.82 -10.16
C PHE A 280 -8.27 5.69 -11.12
N GLN A 281 -9.60 5.52 -11.18
CA GLN A 281 -10.45 6.37 -12.00
C GLN A 281 -10.40 7.82 -11.53
N VAL A 282 -10.51 8.06 -10.21
CA VAL A 282 -10.45 9.42 -9.63
C VAL A 282 -9.08 10.05 -9.89
N ALA A 283 -7.97 9.34 -9.67
CA ALA A 283 -6.63 9.85 -9.93
C ALA A 283 -6.42 10.22 -11.42
N LYS A 284 -6.95 9.41 -12.35
CA LYS A 284 -6.90 9.72 -13.80
C LYS A 284 -7.71 10.96 -14.14
N ARG A 285 -8.93 11.07 -13.62
CA ARG A 285 -9.82 12.24 -13.84
C ARG A 285 -9.25 13.52 -13.25
N ALA A 286 -8.54 13.42 -12.13
CA ALA A 286 -7.83 14.53 -11.50
C ALA A 286 -6.53 14.93 -12.25
N GLY A 287 -6.13 14.20 -13.30
CA GLY A 287 -4.92 14.48 -14.08
C GLY A 287 -3.62 14.09 -13.37
N TRP A 288 -3.67 13.25 -12.34
CA TRP A 288 -2.51 12.85 -11.54
C TRP A 288 -1.77 11.63 -12.09
N VAL A 289 -2.30 11.02 -13.15
CA VAL A 289 -1.68 9.87 -13.83
C VAL A 289 -1.14 10.37 -15.17
N PRO A 290 0.19 10.51 -15.32
CA PRO A 290 0.79 10.87 -16.61
C PRO A 290 0.37 9.90 -17.71
N ALA A 291 0.23 10.38 -18.94
CA ALA A 291 -0.27 9.57 -20.06
C ALA A 291 0.58 8.32 -20.37
N ALA A 292 1.89 8.38 -20.10
CA ALA A 292 2.81 7.27 -20.28
C ALA A 292 2.90 6.34 -19.06
N ALA A 293 2.20 6.66 -17.96
CA ALA A 293 2.26 5.90 -16.72
C ALA A 293 1.11 4.88 -16.58
N SER A 294 1.35 3.78 -15.87
CA SER A 294 0.32 2.78 -15.55
C SER A 294 0.10 2.58 -14.05
N LEU A 295 -1.17 2.31 -13.70
CA LEU A 295 -1.62 1.86 -12.39
C LEU A 295 -2.24 0.48 -12.57
N GLU A 296 -1.74 -0.51 -11.83
CA GLU A 296 -2.12 -1.91 -11.99
C GLU A 296 -2.47 -2.52 -10.63
N HIS A 297 -3.62 -3.17 -10.54
CA HIS A 297 -4.01 -3.95 -9.37
C HIS A 297 -3.77 -5.43 -9.66
N VAL A 298 -3.01 -6.09 -8.80
CA VAL A 298 -2.68 -7.52 -8.83
C VAL A 298 -3.37 -8.17 -7.62
N PRO A 299 -4.55 -8.78 -7.81
CA PRO A 299 -5.37 -9.37 -6.75
C PRO A 299 -4.91 -10.75 -6.23
#